data_AF-A0A2U8WI58-F1
#
_entry.id   AF-A0A2U8WI58-F1
#
_cell.length_a   1.000
_cell.length_b   1.000
_cell.length_c   1.000
_cell.angle_alpha   90.00
_cell.angle_beta   90.00
_cell.angle_gamma   90.00
#
_symmetry.space_group_name_H-M   'P 1'
#
loop_
_entity.id
_entity.type
_entity.pdbx_description
1 polymer ?
#
loop_
_entity_poly.entity_id
_entity_poly.type
_entity_poly.pdbx_seq_one_letter_code
_entity_poly.pdbx_strand_id
1 'polypeptide(L)'
;MPQNPLILTLELDEAAFAEFDGQRRRYFPESLNKIPAHVTLFHHLPGEEERGIVETLAAEMRAEGPIPVKVASLRFIGRGVAYALEAPRLSALRGRLAATFEPWLTPQDRQGYRPHVTVQNKVAPEDARALHRELEAAFVPREIAGTGLLLWRYLGGPWEARGRFPFGGA
;
A
#
# COMPACT_ATOMS: atom_id res chain seq x y z
N MET A 1 -6.60 -26.39 -7.55
CA MET A 1 -7.36 -25.64 -6.53
C MET A 1 -7.12 -24.16 -6.75
N PRO A 2 -8.11 -23.27 -6.56
CA PRO A 2 -7.87 -21.83 -6.65
C PRO A 2 -6.79 -21.45 -5.63
N GLN A 3 -5.78 -20.71 -6.08
CA GLN A 3 -4.72 -20.23 -5.21
C GLN A 3 -5.19 -18.95 -4.51
N ASN A 4 -4.76 -18.75 -3.26
CA ASN A 4 -5.06 -17.53 -2.53
C ASN A 4 -4.60 -16.28 -3.31
N PRO A 5 -5.40 -15.19 -3.31
CA PRO A 5 -5.12 -14.01 -4.11
C PRO A 5 -3.85 -13.30 -3.65
N LEU A 6 -3.27 -12.55 -4.57
CA LEU A 6 -2.08 -11.76 -4.36
C LEU A 6 -2.42 -10.29 -4.13
N ILE A 7 -1.61 -9.63 -3.31
CA ILE A 7 -1.70 -8.20 -3.00
C ILE A 7 -0.38 -7.57 -3.43
N LEU A 8 -0.44 -6.42 -4.09
CA LEU A 8 0.73 -5.66 -4.50
C LEU A 8 0.77 -4.34 -3.73
N THR A 9 1.90 -4.05 -3.08
CA THR A 9 2.10 -2.81 -2.32
C THR A 9 3.37 -2.09 -2.76
N LEU A 10 3.45 -0.80 -2.47
CA LEU A 10 4.68 -0.03 -2.56
C LEU A 10 5.61 -0.43 -1.41
N GLU A 11 6.89 -0.60 -1.69
CA GLU A 11 7.95 -0.57 -0.70
C GLU A 11 8.32 0.89 -0.42
N LEU A 12 8.19 1.31 0.84
CA LEU A 12 8.63 2.64 1.29
C LEU A 12 10.09 2.59 1.74
N ASP A 13 10.78 3.72 1.71
CA ASP A 13 12.07 3.85 2.39
C ASP A 13 11.96 3.47 3.87
N GLU A 14 13.09 3.02 4.42
CA GLU A 14 13.15 2.42 5.75
C GLU A 14 12.63 3.35 6.86
N ALA A 15 12.95 4.64 6.79
CA ALA A 15 12.54 5.62 7.79
C ALA A 15 11.03 5.85 7.75
N ALA A 16 10.45 6.05 6.56
CA ALA A 16 9.02 6.21 6.39
C ALA A 16 8.25 4.94 6.80
N PHE A 17 8.74 3.77 6.41
CA PHE A 17 8.15 2.50 6.82
C PHE A 17 8.12 2.34 8.34
N ALA A 18 9.27 2.51 9.00
CA ALA A 18 9.39 2.34 10.45
C ALA A 18 8.46 3.28 11.22
N GLU A 19 8.31 4.51 10.76
CA GLU A 19 7.40 5.48 11.35
C GLU A 19 5.93 5.06 11.23
N PHE A 20 5.45 4.75 10.01
CA PHE A 20 4.05 4.35 9.82
C PHE A 20 3.73 3.03 10.52
N ASP A 21 4.66 2.09 10.53
CA ASP A 21 4.50 0.81 11.20
C ASP A 21 4.49 0.99 12.73
N GLY A 22 5.28 1.92 13.25
CA GLY A 22 5.22 2.37 14.64
C GLY A 22 3.87 3.00 15.01
N GLN A 23 3.32 3.86 14.14
CA GLN A 23 1.98 4.42 14.33
C GLN A 23 0.90 3.34 14.32
N ARG A 24 1.00 2.33 13.44
CA ARG A 24 0.07 1.19 13.45
C ARG A 24 0.15 0.40 14.75
N ARG A 25 1.35 0.11 15.26
CA ARG A 25 1.50 -0.54 16.58
C ARG A 25 0.87 0.28 17.70
N ARG A 26 0.96 1.61 17.63
CA ARG A 26 0.44 2.52 18.65
C ARG A 26 -1.08 2.71 18.60
N TYR A 27 -1.65 2.82 17.40
CA TYR A 27 -3.02 3.31 17.23
C TYR A 27 -4.01 2.27 16.67
N PHE A 28 -3.52 1.22 16.03
CA PHE A 28 -4.35 0.14 15.49
C PHE A 28 -4.66 -0.87 16.61
N PRO A 29 -5.89 -1.39 16.73
CA PRO A 29 -6.20 -2.41 17.72
C PRO A 29 -5.24 -3.61 17.60
N GLU A 30 -4.53 -3.94 18.68
CA GLU A 30 -3.47 -4.96 18.69
C GLU A 30 -3.96 -6.32 18.18
N SER A 31 -5.16 -6.72 18.59
CA SER A 31 -5.78 -7.97 18.14
C SER A 31 -6.05 -8.02 16.63
N LEU A 32 -6.13 -6.88 15.96
CA LEU A 32 -6.42 -6.73 14.52
C LEU A 32 -5.19 -6.33 13.69
N ASN A 33 -4.11 -5.86 14.31
CA ASN A 33 -2.90 -5.44 13.61
C ASN A 33 -2.03 -6.65 13.25
N LYS A 34 -2.34 -7.30 12.13
CA LYS A 34 -1.69 -8.55 11.67
C LYS A 34 -0.72 -8.38 10.50
N ILE A 35 -0.62 -7.17 9.95
CA ILE A 35 0.17 -6.88 8.74
C ILE A 35 0.89 -5.55 8.90
N PRO A 36 2.08 -5.40 8.28
CA PRO A 36 2.89 -4.19 8.39
C PRO A 36 2.19 -2.98 7.75
N ALA A 37 2.72 -1.77 8.00
CA ALA A 37 2.34 -0.59 7.23
C ALA A 37 2.53 -0.81 5.72
N HIS A 38 1.57 -0.34 4.93
CA HIS A 38 1.56 -0.59 3.49
C HIS A 38 0.83 0.51 2.73
N VAL A 39 1.22 0.68 1.47
CA VAL A 39 0.49 1.43 0.44
C VAL A 39 0.08 0.44 -0.64
N THR A 40 -1.20 0.09 -0.68
CA THR A 40 -1.70 -0.91 -1.64
C THR A 40 -1.81 -0.31 -3.05
N LEU A 41 -1.37 -1.07 -4.07
CA LEU A 41 -1.61 -0.79 -5.50
C LEU A 41 -2.78 -1.64 -6.03
N PHE A 42 -2.79 -2.92 -5.68
CA PHE A 42 -3.83 -3.90 -6.03
C PHE A 42 -4.16 -4.77 -4.81
N HIS A 43 -5.45 -5.01 -4.58
CA HIS A 43 -5.95 -5.78 -3.44
C HIS A 43 -6.16 -7.25 -3.79
N HIS A 44 -6.30 -7.57 -5.07
CA HIS A 44 -6.68 -8.91 -5.51
C HIS A 44 -6.19 -9.18 -6.94
N LEU A 45 -4.99 -9.73 -7.05
CA LEU A 45 -4.48 -10.35 -8.27
C LEU A 45 -4.62 -11.88 -8.18
N PRO A 46 -4.81 -12.60 -9.30
CA PRO A 46 -5.02 -14.04 -9.31
C PRO A 46 -3.78 -14.79 -8.84
N GLY A 47 -3.95 -15.68 -7.86
CA GLY A 47 -2.85 -16.45 -7.29
C GLY A 47 -2.28 -17.50 -8.24
N GLU A 48 -3.10 -18.00 -9.17
CA GLU A 48 -2.71 -18.96 -10.21
C GLU A 48 -1.77 -18.34 -11.25
N GLU A 49 -1.80 -17.02 -11.43
CA GLU A 49 -0.95 -16.28 -12.38
C GLU A 49 0.31 -15.70 -11.72
N GLU A 50 0.68 -16.15 -10.51
CA GLU A 50 1.81 -15.60 -9.74
C GLU A 50 3.08 -15.49 -10.59
N ARG A 51 3.41 -16.52 -11.38
CA ARG A 51 4.59 -16.52 -12.24
C ARG A 51 4.56 -15.37 -13.26
N GLY A 52 3.46 -15.20 -13.99
CA GLY A 52 3.34 -14.14 -14.99
C GLY A 52 3.33 -12.74 -14.37
N ILE A 53 2.74 -12.61 -13.18
CA ILE A 53 2.78 -11.36 -12.40
C ILE A 53 4.23 -11.04 -12.00
N VAL A 54 4.97 -12.01 -11.45
CA VAL A 54 6.37 -11.85 -11.05
C VAL A 54 7.23 -11.43 -12.25
N GLU A 55 7.09 -12.10 -13.39
CA GLU A 55 7.82 -11.77 -14.63
C GLU A 55 7.51 -10.34 -15.12
N THR A 56 6.23 -9.95 -15.09
CA THR A 56 5.79 -8.60 -15.46
C THR A 56 6.39 -7.54 -14.53
N LEU A 57 6.31 -7.75 -13.22
CA LEU A 57 6.85 -6.82 -12.23
C LEU A 57 8.36 -6.67 -12.38
N ALA A 58 9.09 -7.78 -12.49
CA ALA A 58 10.54 -7.75 -12.70
C ALA A 58 10.94 -7.02 -13.98
N ALA A 59 10.12 -7.10 -15.05
CA ALA A 59 10.36 -6.37 -16.28
C ALA A 59 10.13 -4.86 -16.14
N GLU A 60 8.99 -4.46 -15.59
CA GLU A 60 8.61 -3.05 -15.43
C GLU A 60 9.55 -2.30 -14.47
N MET A 61 10.01 -2.94 -13.37
CA MET A 61 10.80 -2.23 -12.35
C MET A 61 12.20 -1.82 -12.82
N ARG A 62 12.75 -2.48 -13.86
CA ARG A 62 14.07 -2.13 -14.42
C ARG A 62 14.11 -0.73 -15.03
N ALA A 63 12.98 -0.23 -15.51
CA ALA A 63 12.87 1.09 -16.11
C ALA A 63 12.49 2.18 -15.09
N GLU A 64 12.18 1.80 -13.85
CA GLU A 64 11.83 2.74 -12.79
C GLU A 64 13.04 3.10 -11.95
N GLY A 65 13.08 4.33 -11.43
CA GLY A 65 13.94 4.70 -10.29
C GLY A 65 13.08 5.00 -9.07
N PRO A 66 13.69 5.26 -7.89
CA PRO A 66 12.96 5.68 -6.69
C PRO A 66 11.88 6.72 -7.01
N ILE A 67 10.67 6.50 -6.49
CA ILE A 67 9.51 7.35 -6.77
C ILE A 67 9.34 8.31 -5.60
N PRO A 68 9.39 9.64 -5.81
CA PRO A 68 9.04 10.60 -4.77
C PRO A 68 7.54 10.47 -4.47
N VAL A 69 7.22 10.43 -3.19
CA VAL A 69 5.86 10.32 -2.67
C VAL A 69 5.67 11.42 -1.64
N LYS A 70 4.73 12.33 -1.89
CA LYS A 70 4.38 13.36 -0.93
C LYS A 70 3.32 12.83 0.02
N VAL A 71 3.62 12.86 1.32
CA VAL A 71 2.62 12.68 2.37
C VAL A 71 1.87 14.01 2.47
N ALA A 72 0.68 14.07 1.90
CA ALA A 72 0.01 15.33 1.57
C ALA A 72 -0.98 15.79 2.62
N SER A 73 -1.72 14.87 3.23
CA SER A 73 -2.70 15.17 4.27
C SER A 73 -3.03 13.95 5.12
N LEU A 74 -3.80 14.15 6.19
CA LEU A 74 -4.53 13.08 6.86
C LEU A 74 -5.94 12.95 6.28
N ARG A 75 -6.53 11.77 6.47
CA ARG A 75 -7.89 11.44 6.08
C ARG A 75 -8.57 10.68 7.20
N PHE A 76 -9.68 11.21 7.67
CA PHE A 76 -10.65 10.48 8.46
C PHE A 76 -11.43 9.52 7.55
N ILE A 77 -11.36 8.22 7.83
CA ILE A 77 -12.01 7.17 7.04
C ILE A 77 -13.19 6.54 7.80
N GLY A 78 -13.84 7.32 8.67
CA GLY A 78 -15.04 6.93 9.42
C GLY A 78 -14.74 6.12 10.69
N ARG A 79 -13.97 5.05 10.57
CA ARG A 79 -13.55 4.17 11.69
C ARG A 79 -12.03 4.04 11.80
N GLY A 80 -11.31 5.04 11.30
CA GLY A 80 -9.87 5.02 11.22
C GLY A 80 -9.27 6.30 10.67
N VAL A 81 -7.95 6.29 10.58
CA VAL A 81 -7.13 7.40 10.09
C VAL A 81 -6.10 6.86 9.11
N ALA A 82 -5.94 7.57 7.99
CA ALA A 82 -4.94 7.26 6.98
C ALA A 82 -4.22 8.54 6.52
N TYR A 83 -2.96 8.41 6.13
CA TYR A 83 -2.23 9.45 5.42
C TYR A 83 -2.54 9.37 3.94
N ALA A 84 -2.98 10.47 3.33
CA ALA A 84 -3.15 10.60 1.90
C ALA A 84 -1.79 10.85 1.24
N LEU A 85 -1.53 10.14 0.15
CA LEU A 85 -0.29 10.28 -0.60
C LEU A 85 -0.58 10.91 -1.98
N GLU A 86 0.33 11.78 -2.40
CA GLU A 86 0.39 12.34 -3.75
C GLU A 86 1.66 11.80 -4.41
N ALA A 87 1.50 10.96 -5.44
CA ALA A 87 2.63 10.35 -6.14
C ALA A 87 2.29 10.13 -7.62
N PRO A 88 2.41 11.15 -8.49
CA PRO A 88 2.04 11.05 -9.89
C PRO A 88 2.76 9.91 -10.63
N ARG A 89 4.05 9.70 -10.35
CA ARG A 89 4.83 8.58 -10.92
C ARG A 89 4.31 7.22 -10.48
N LEU A 90 3.92 7.07 -9.21
CA LEU A 90 3.31 5.84 -8.73
C LEU A 90 1.95 5.58 -9.39
N SER A 91 1.13 6.62 -9.54
CA SER A 91 -0.15 6.52 -10.24
C SER A 91 0.03 6.13 -11.70
N ALA A 92 1.04 6.65 -12.38
CA ALA A 92 1.38 6.27 -13.75
C ALA A 92 1.84 4.81 -13.84
N LEU A 93 2.74 4.37 -12.95
CA LEU A 93 3.18 2.97 -12.87
C LEU A 93 2.00 2.02 -12.63
N ARG A 94 1.17 2.34 -11.64
CA ARG A 94 -0.05 1.57 -11.34
C ARG A 94 -0.99 1.51 -12.54
N GLY A 95 -1.13 2.61 -13.29
CA GLY A 95 -1.93 2.67 -14.51
C GLY A 95 -1.45 1.72 -15.60
N ARG A 96 -0.13 1.65 -15.85
CA ARG A 96 0.45 0.68 -16.79
C ARG A 96 0.22 -0.76 -16.34
N LEU A 97 0.50 -1.07 -15.07
CA LEU A 97 0.24 -2.39 -14.50
C LEU A 97 -1.25 -2.77 -14.59
N ALA A 98 -2.15 -1.81 -14.38
CA ALA A 98 -3.59 -2.06 -14.47
C ALA A 98 -4.04 -2.36 -15.91
N ALA A 99 -3.40 -1.76 -16.92
CA ALA A 99 -3.64 -2.11 -18.31
C ALA A 99 -3.16 -3.52 -18.64
N THR A 100 -2.00 -3.93 -18.12
CA THR A 100 -1.47 -5.29 -18.29
C THR A 100 -2.31 -6.34 -17.57
N PHE A 101 -2.78 -6.03 -16.36
CA PHE A 101 -3.58 -6.95 -15.54
C PHE A 101 -5.09 -6.81 -15.76
N GLU A 102 -5.53 -6.03 -16.75
CA GLU A 102 -6.92 -5.68 -16.99
C GLU A 102 -7.88 -6.88 -16.93
N PRO A 103 -7.59 -8.04 -17.54
CA PRO A 103 -8.53 -9.18 -17.52
C PRO A 103 -8.82 -9.72 -16.12
N TRP A 104 -7.94 -9.44 -15.15
CA TRP A 104 -7.97 -10.01 -13.81
C TRP A 104 -8.45 -9.03 -12.74
N LEU A 105 -8.55 -7.74 -13.05
CA LEU A 105 -8.84 -6.75 -12.03
C LEU A 105 -10.28 -6.89 -11.50
N THR A 106 -10.39 -6.94 -10.18
CA THR A 106 -11.69 -6.83 -9.48
C THR A 106 -12.29 -5.43 -9.66
N PRO A 107 -13.60 -5.25 -9.41
CA PRO A 107 -14.19 -3.91 -9.44
C PRO A 107 -13.49 -2.91 -8.52
N GLN A 108 -12.98 -3.33 -7.35
CA GLN A 108 -12.21 -2.49 -6.44
C GLN A 108 -10.90 -2.03 -7.10
N ASP A 109 -10.19 -2.94 -7.74
CA ASP A 109 -8.93 -2.65 -8.43
C ASP A 109 -9.12 -1.99 -9.81
N ARG A 110 -10.35 -1.77 -10.28
CA ARG A 110 -10.63 -0.94 -11.47
C ARG A 110 -10.92 0.52 -11.15
N GLN A 111 -11.18 0.84 -9.88
CA GLN A 111 -11.49 2.20 -9.45
C GLN A 111 -10.27 3.13 -9.52
N GLY A 112 -10.54 4.43 -9.42
CA GLY A 112 -9.50 5.46 -9.39
C GLY A 112 -8.49 5.24 -8.25
N TYR A 113 -7.21 5.33 -8.58
CA TYR A 113 -6.13 5.08 -7.63
C TYR A 113 -5.89 6.28 -6.71
N ARG A 114 -6.01 6.05 -5.39
CA ARG A 114 -5.78 7.05 -4.34
C ARG A 114 -4.85 6.45 -3.27
N PRO A 115 -3.51 6.56 -3.44
CA PRO A 115 -2.56 5.94 -2.54
C PRO A 115 -2.69 6.53 -1.13
N HIS A 116 -2.58 5.65 -0.13
CA HIS A 116 -2.67 6.03 1.27
C HIS A 116 -1.99 4.97 2.16
N VAL A 117 -1.58 5.37 3.36
CA VAL A 117 -1.15 4.45 4.43
C VAL A 117 -2.15 4.54 5.57
N THR A 118 -2.76 3.43 5.95
CA THR A 118 -3.70 3.39 7.08
C THR A 118 -2.97 3.10 8.38
N VAL A 119 -3.06 4.01 9.34
CA VAL A 119 -2.43 3.87 10.68
C VAL A 119 -3.42 3.44 11.77
N GLN A 120 -4.73 3.59 11.52
CA GLN A 120 -5.78 3.08 12.39
C GLN A 120 -7.01 2.69 11.56
N ASN A 121 -7.68 1.60 11.91
CA ASN A 121 -8.99 1.24 11.36
C ASN A 121 -9.77 0.35 12.34
N LYS A 122 -11.07 0.17 12.09
CA LYS A 122 -12.01 -0.67 12.85
C LYS A 122 -12.26 -0.24 14.29
N VAL A 123 -11.85 0.96 14.70
CA VAL A 123 -12.16 1.54 16.03
C VAL A 123 -13.50 2.26 16.06
N ALA A 124 -13.93 2.74 17.22
CA ALA A 124 -15.12 3.57 17.32
C ALA A 124 -14.90 4.93 16.60
N PRO A 125 -15.92 5.50 15.93
CA PRO A 125 -15.77 6.75 15.18
C PRO A 125 -15.24 7.93 16.02
N GLU A 126 -15.58 8.00 17.30
CA GLU A 126 -15.11 8.99 18.27
C GLU A 126 -13.61 8.88 18.51
N ASP A 127 -13.08 7.66 18.69
CA ASP A 127 -11.64 7.40 18.86
C ASP A 127 -10.87 7.80 17.61
N ALA A 128 -11.38 7.41 16.43
CA ALA A 128 -10.78 7.78 15.16
C ALA A 128 -10.80 9.29 14.91
N ARG A 129 -11.87 9.98 15.33
CA ARG A 129 -11.96 11.44 15.22
C ARG A 129 -11.05 12.16 16.21
N ALA A 130 -10.84 11.60 17.40
CA ALA A 130 -9.87 12.12 18.36
C ALA A 130 -8.44 12.00 17.79
N LEU A 131 -8.06 10.81 17.31
CA LEU A 131 -6.75 10.58 16.71
C LEU A 131 -6.52 11.44 15.47
N HIS A 132 -7.53 11.58 14.60
CA HIS A 132 -7.41 12.43 13.42
C HIS A 132 -7.03 13.87 13.80
N ARG A 133 -7.72 14.45 14.80
CA ARG A 133 -7.43 15.81 15.28
C ARG A 133 -6.05 15.93 15.89
N GLU A 134 -5.62 14.93 16.67
CA GLU A 134 -4.27 14.89 17.25
C GLU A 134 -3.19 14.91 16.16
N LEU A 135 -3.28 13.99 15.19
CA LEU A 135 -2.28 13.89 14.13
C LEU A 135 -2.31 15.10 13.20
N GLU A 136 -3.50 15.63 12.89
CA GLU A 136 -3.67 16.78 12.00
C GLU A 136 -3.10 18.07 12.59
N ALA A 137 -3.18 18.26 13.91
CA ALA A 137 -2.59 19.40 14.59
C ALA A 137 -1.04 19.44 14.51
N ALA A 138 -0.40 18.28 14.41
CA ALA A 138 1.06 18.15 14.29
C ALA A 138 1.52 17.90 12.83
N PHE A 139 0.59 17.83 11.88
CA PHE A 139 0.90 17.39 10.53
C PHE A 139 1.64 18.46 9.74
N VAL A 140 2.77 18.06 9.16
CA VAL A 140 3.52 18.85 8.19
C VAL A 140 3.70 18.01 6.92
N PRO A 141 3.28 18.50 5.74
CA PRO A 141 3.54 17.81 4.49
C PRO A 141 5.04 17.59 4.29
N ARG A 142 5.40 16.39 3.84
CA ARG A 142 6.79 16.02 3.59
C ARG A 142 6.88 14.99 2.46
N GLU A 143 8.08 14.84 1.93
CA GLU A 143 8.38 13.82 0.94
C GLU A 143 9.03 12.58 1.58
N ILE A 144 8.64 11.43 1.06
CA ILE A 144 9.23 10.11 1.32
C ILE A 144 9.53 9.46 -0.04
N ALA A 145 10.19 8.31 -0.05
CA ALA A 145 10.50 7.58 -1.28
C ALA A 145 9.81 6.21 -1.31
N GLY A 146 9.24 5.88 -2.47
CA GLY A 146 8.96 4.51 -2.85
C GLY A 146 10.21 3.90 -3.48
N THR A 147 10.67 2.75 -2.99
CA THR A 147 11.93 2.10 -3.40
C THR A 147 11.73 0.84 -4.22
N GLY A 148 10.49 0.36 -4.33
CA GLY A 148 10.16 -0.87 -5.05
C GLY A 148 8.72 -1.30 -4.85
N LEU A 149 8.39 -2.52 -5.26
CA LEU A 149 7.11 -3.15 -5.01
C LEU A 149 7.27 -4.44 -4.21
N LEU A 150 6.30 -4.75 -3.37
CA LEU A 150 6.22 -5.98 -2.60
C LEU A 150 4.98 -6.76 -3.01
N LEU A 151 5.18 -8.04 -3.31
CA LEU A 151 4.12 -8.98 -3.65
C LEU A 151 3.84 -9.87 -2.45
N TRP A 152 2.57 -9.99 -2.10
CA TRP A 152 2.10 -10.74 -0.95
C TRP A 152 1.02 -11.74 -1.37
N ARG A 153 0.86 -12.81 -0.62
CA ARG A 153 -0.28 -13.72 -0.71
C ARG A 153 -1.19 -13.55 0.50
N TYR A 154 -2.47 -13.37 0.25
CA TYR A 154 -3.48 -13.17 1.29
C TYR A 154 -3.94 -14.50 1.89
N LEU A 155 -3.62 -14.77 3.15
CA LEU A 155 -3.97 -16.02 3.83
C LEU A 155 -5.19 -15.87 4.76
N GLY A 156 -6.19 -15.08 4.35
CA GLY A 156 -7.40 -14.85 5.16
C GLY A 156 -7.19 -13.89 6.34
N GLY A 157 -6.13 -13.09 6.30
CA GLY A 157 -5.80 -12.12 7.36
C GLY A 157 -4.32 -11.78 7.32
N PRO A 158 -3.43 -12.73 7.68
CA PRO A 158 -2.00 -12.56 7.52
C PRO A 158 -1.59 -12.56 6.04
N TRP A 159 -0.47 -11.91 5.76
CA TRP A 159 0.12 -11.83 4.42
C TRP A 159 1.45 -12.58 4.42
N GLU A 160 1.62 -13.47 3.44
CA GLU A 160 2.89 -14.15 3.18
C GLU A 160 3.67 -13.38 2.11
N ALA A 161 4.94 -13.10 2.35
CA ALA A 161 5.80 -12.46 1.35
C ALA A 161 6.07 -13.42 0.19
N ARG A 162 5.85 -12.95 -1.06
CA ARG A 162 6.04 -13.73 -2.28
C ARG A 162 7.16 -13.19 -3.17
N GLY A 163 7.42 -11.90 -3.10
CA GLY A 163 8.48 -11.28 -3.88
C GLY A 163 8.71 -9.83 -3.52
N ARG A 164 9.92 -9.36 -3.82
CA ARG A 164 10.34 -7.96 -3.69
C ARG A 164 10.97 -7.54 -5.01
N PHE A 165 10.53 -6.40 -5.52
CA PHE A 165 10.91 -5.86 -6.83
C PHE A 165 11.42 -4.44 -6.65
N PRO A 166 12.72 -4.24 -6.36
CA PRO A 166 13.28 -2.91 -6.19
C PRO A 166 13.22 -2.12 -7.51
N PHE A 167 12.96 -0.82 -7.42
CA PHE A 167 13.10 0.07 -8.58
C PHE A 167 14.59 0.18 -8.97
N GLY A 168 14.85 0.20 -10.27
CA GLY A 168 16.18 0.33 -10.87
C GLY A 168 16.72 -0.99 -11.43
N GLY A 169 16.07 -2.11 -11.09
CA GLY A 169 16.65 -3.44 -11.29
C GLY A 169 17.84 -3.65 -10.36
N ALA A 170 17.91 -4.81 -9.71
CA ALA A 170 19.20 -5.29 -9.23
C ALA A 170 19.98 -5.87 -10.41
#